data_AF-A0A1G7W7T6-F1
#
_entry.id   AF-A0A1G7W7T6-F1
#
_cell.length_a   1.000
_cell.length_b   1.000
_cell.length_c   1.000
_cell.angle_alpha   90.00
_cell.angle_beta   90.00
_cell.angle_gamma   90.00
#
_symmetry.space_group_name_H-M   'P 1'
#
loop_
_entity.id
_entity.type
_entity.pdbx_description
1 polymer ?
#
loop_
_entity_poly.entity_id
_entity_poly.type
_entity_poly.pdbx_seq_one_letter_code
_entity_poly.pdbx_strand_id
1 'polypeptide(L)'
;MSDNILKEIEDFAYRYLEKSEIALVTGVPVENIDDENSQEGIAFLRRRLLRKATFNESIIKLTDQLSSPAMAIELKIADAININDRKIR
;
A
#
# COMPACT_ATOMS: atom_id res chain seq x y z
N MET A 1 -24.49 0.36 -9.20
CA MET A 1 -23.92 1.04 -8.01
C MET A 1 -22.97 0.15 -7.23
N SER A 2 -23.19 -1.16 -7.17
CA SER A 2 -22.34 -2.15 -6.47
C SER A 2 -20.90 -2.27 -6.99
N ASP A 3 -20.70 -2.26 -8.31
CA ASP A 3 -19.39 -2.62 -8.89
C ASP A 3 -18.30 -1.58 -8.65
N ASN A 4 -18.67 -0.32 -8.47
CA ASN A 4 -17.70 0.75 -8.20
C ASN A 4 -17.18 0.67 -6.77
N ILE A 5 -18.07 0.34 -5.82
CA ILE A 5 -17.72 0.13 -4.41
C ILE A 5 -16.80 -1.08 -4.27
N LEU A 6 -17.09 -2.17 -4.99
CA LEU A 6 -16.24 -3.35 -4.98
C LEU A 6 -14.82 -3.03 -5.46
N LYS A 7 -14.69 -2.28 -6.57
CA LYS A 7 -13.38 -1.83 -7.07
C LYS A 7 -12.64 -0.94 -6.08
N GLU A 8 -13.33 -0.05 -5.38
CA GLU A 8 -12.72 0.81 -4.36
C GLU A 8 -12.19 -0.02 -3.17
N ILE A 9 -12.94 -1.04 -2.76
CA ILE A 9 -12.52 -1.98 -1.70
C ILE A 9 -11.31 -2.79 -2.14
N GLU A 10 -11.29 -3.32 -3.37
CA GLU A 10 -10.14 -4.04 -3.91
C GLU A 10 -8.91 -3.13 -4.00
N ASP A 11 -9.06 -1.92 -4.54
CA ASP A 11 -7.98 -0.93 -4.62
C ASP A 11 -7.41 -0.59 -3.24
N PHE A 12 -8.27 -0.47 -2.23
CA PHE A 12 -7.86 -0.27 -0.85
C PHE A 12 -7.08 -1.48 -0.32
N ALA A 13 -7.60 -2.68 -0.52
CA ALA A 13 -6.97 -3.93 -0.07
C ALA A 13 -5.55 -4.05 -0.63
N TYR A 14 -5.38 -3.92 -1.95
CA TYR A 14 -4.07 -4.01 -2.59
C TYR A 14 -3.07 -2.92 -2.18
N ARG A 15 -3.53 -1.76 -1.67
CA ARG A 15 -2.64 -0.68 -1.20
C ARG A 15 -2.20 -0.88 0.24
N TYR A 16 -3.07 -1.39 1.10
CA TYR A 16 -2.90 -1.28 2.55
C TYR A 16 -2.86 -2.62 3.29
N LEU A 17 -3.54 -3.65 2.81
CA LEU A 17 -3.70 -4.93 3.51
C LEU A 17 -2.59 -5.94 3.17
N GLU A 18 -2.43 -6.95 4.01
CA GLU A 18 -1.53 -8.08 3.78
C GLU A 18 -2.05 -9.01 2.67
N LYS A 19 -1.17 -9.80 2.06
CA LYS A 19 -1.55 -10.70 0.94
C LYS A 19 -2.63 -11.71 1.33
N SER A 20 -2.61 -12.23 2.55
CA SER A 20 -3.64 -13.10 3.12
C SER A 20 -5.01 -12.41 3.24
N GLU A 21 -5.02 -11.14 3.64
CA GLU A 21 -6.23 -10.32 3.77
C GLU A 21 -6.77 -9.94 2.38
N ILE A 22 -5.88 -9.63 1.43
CA ILE A 22 -6.26 -9.38 0.03
C ILE A 22 -6.93 -10.62 -0.56
N ALA A 23 -6.37 -11.81 -0.33
CA ALA A 23 -6.96 -13.07 -0.77
C ALA A 23 -8.37 -13.27 -0.20
N LEU A 24 -8.59 -12.92 1.08
CA LEU A 24 -9.90 -13.01 1.73
C LEU A 24 -10.92 -12.02 1.14
N VAL A 25 -10.48 -10.80 0.78
CA VAL A 25 -11.35 -9.75 0.20
C VAL A 25 -11.67 -10.02 -1.27
N THR A 26 -10.70 -10.50 -2.04
CA THR A 26 -10.79 -10.64 -3.50
C THR A 26 -11.18 -12.05 -3.96
N GLY A 27 -11.06 -13.05 -3.07
CA GLY A 27 -11.24 -14.47 -3.41
C GLY A 27 -10.08 -15.06 -4.22
N VAL A 28 -9.01 -14.29 -4.45
CA VAL A 28 -7.82 -14.75 -5.20
C VAL A 28 -6.93 -15.59 -4.27
N PRO A 29 -6.39 -16.73 -4.73
CA PRO A 29 -5.40 -17.50 -3.96
C PRO A 29 -4.16 -16.67 -3.61
N VAL A 30 -3.65 -16.83 -2.39
CA VAL A 30 -2.46 -16.10 -1.91
C VAL A 30 -1.25 -16.35 -2.80
N GLU A 31 -1.14 -17.56 -3.35
CA GLU A 31 -0.05 -17.99 -4.23
C GLU A 31 0.04 -17.12 -5.49
N ASN A 32 -1.11 -16.70 -6.03
CA ASN A 32 -1.14 -15.81 -7.18
C ASN A 32 -0.67 -14.40 -6.77
N ILE A 33 -1.07 -13.91 -5.59
CA ILE A 33 -0.62 -12.60 -5.09
C ILE A 33 0.89 -12.62 -4.75
N ASP A 34 1.43 -13.78 -4.36
CA ASP A 34 2.84 -13.99 -4.08
C ASP A 34 3.72 -14.07 -5.33
N ASP A 35 3.21 -14.61 -6.43
CA ASP A 35 3.94 -14.65 -7.71
C ASP A 35 3.98 -13.25 -8.34
N GLU A 36 5.16 -12.63 -8.32
CA GLU A 36 5.39 -11.30 -8.89
C GLU A 36 5.20 -11.23 -10.42
N ASN A 37 5.09 -12.37 -11.10
CA ASN A 37 4.82 -12.46 -12.54
C ASN A 37 3.35 -12.70 -12.86
N SER A 38 2.52 -13.04 -11.87
CA SER A 38 1.09 -13.19 -12.05
C SER A 38 0.42 -11.81 -12.24
N GLN A 39 -0.80 -11.81 -12.77
CA GLN A 39 -1.55 -10.57 -12.92
C GLN A 39 -1.83 -9.91 -11.56
N GLU A 40 -2.14 -10.70 -10.54
CA GLU A 40 -2.50 -10.25 -9.19
C GLU A 40 -1.27 -9.82 -8.37
N GLY A 41 -0.13 -10.49 -8.54
CA GLY A 41 1.14 -10.07 -7.96
C GLY A 41 1.64 -8.76 -8.56
N ILE A 42 1.51 -8.58 -9.89
CA ILE A 42 1.78 -7.30 -10.55
C ILE A 42 0.83 -6.21 -10.02
N ALA A 43 -0.46 -6.53 -9.86
CA ALA A 43 -1.44 -5.59 -9.32
C ALA A 43 -1.07 -5.16 -7.89
N PHE A 44 -0.70 -6.11 -7.03
CA PHE A 44 -0.20 -5.86 -5.68
C PHE A 44 1.00 -4.92 -5.69
N LEU A 45 2.06 -5.27 -6.42
CA LEU A 45 3.28 -4.47 -6.48
C LEU A 45 3.00 -3.05 -7.00
N ARG A 46 2.19 -2.92 -8.06
CA ARG A 46 1.83 -1.63 -8.63
C ARG A 46 1.10 -0.74 -7.62
N ARG A 47 0.15 -1.29 -6.87
CA ARG A 47 -0.62 -0.54 -5.86
C ARG A 47 0.25 -0.14 -4.68
N ARG A 48 1.20 -0.98 -4.26
CA ARG A 48 2.20 -0.64 -3.24
C ARG A 48 3.13 0.49 -3.70
N LEU A 49 3.62 0.44 -4.94
CA LEU A 49 4.44 1.52 -5.51
C LEU A 49 3.69 2.84 -5.61
N LEU A 50 2.43 2.80 -6.05
CA LEU A 50 1.56 3.98 -6.09
C LEU A 50 1.35 4.57 -4.69
N ARG A 51 1.08 3.73 -3.68
CA ARG A 51 1.00 4.20 -2.28
C ARG A 51 2.29 4.91 -1.86
N LYS A 52 3.46 4.32 -2.11
CA LYS A 52 4.76 4.93 -1.77
C LYS A 52 4.97 6.27 -2.48
N ALA A 53 4.58 6.38 -3.75
CA ALA A 53 4.65 7.63 -4.50
C ALA A 53 3.74 8.71 -3.89
N THR A 54 2.48 8.38 -3.60
CA THR A 54 1.53 9.31 -2.94
C THR A 54 2.03 9.75 -1.57
N PHE A 55 2.58 8.83 -0.78
CA PHE A 55 3.16 9.16 0.52
C PHE A 55 4.33 10.15 0.38
N ASN A 56 5.28 9.87 -0.51
CA ASN A 56 6.41 10.76 -0.76
C ASN A 56 5.96 12.15 -1.25
N GLU A 57 4.93 12.21 -2.09
CA GLU A 57 4.33 13.48 -2.51
C GLU A 57 3.76 14.27 -1.32
N SER A 58 3.07 13.59 -0.39
CA SER A 58 2.57 14.22 0.84
C SER A 58 3.72 14.76 1.71
N ILE A 59 4.84 14.05 1.81
CA ILE A 59 6.03 14.50 2.55
C ILE A 59 6.62 15.76 1.92
N ILE A 60 6.75 15.79 0.59
CA ILE A 60 7.27 16.96 -0.13
C ILE A 60 6.37 18.17 0.12
N LYS A 61 5.05 18.01 -0.04
CA LYS A 61 4.09 19.09 0.22
C LYS A 61 4.13 19.60 1.66
N LEU A 62 4.27 18.72 2.65
CA LEU A 62 4.42 19.12 4.05
C LEU A 62 5.73 19.89 4.27
N THR A 63 6.82 19.45 3.66
CA THR A 63 8.13 20.12 3.75
C THR A 63 8.06 21.52 3.13
N ASP A 64 7.40 21.65 1.97
CA ASP A 64 7.17 22.93 1.29
C ASP A 64 6.29 23.89 2.11
N GLN A 65 5.39 23.35 2.94
CA GLN A 65 4.52 24.11 3.86
C GLN A 65 5.20 24.52 5.18
N LEU A 66 6.54 24.53 5.26
CA LEU A 66 7.34 24.91 6.44
C LEU A 66 7.19 23.97 7.65
N SER A 67 6.71 22.74 7.48
CA SER A 67 6.86 21.74 8.55
C SER A 67 8.33 21.34 8.64
N SER A 68 8.90 21.43 9.85
CA SER A 68 10.34 21.24 10.03
C SER A 68 10.81 19.89 9.48
N PRO A 69 12.05 19.77 8.95
CA PRO A 69 12.61 18.50 8.47
C PRO A 69 12.44 17.32 9.44
N ALA A 70 12.35 17.58 10.75
CA ALA A 70 12.08 16.57 11.77
C ALA A 70 10.70 15.90 11.60
N MET A 71 9.67 16.65 11.22
CA MET A 71 8.31 16.13 11.02
C MET A 71 8.22 15.24 9.75
N ALA A 72 8.97 15.58 8.70
CA ALA A 72 9.12 14.74 7.52
C ALA A 72 9.85 13.42 7.83
N ILE A 73 10.86 13.46 8.70
CA ILE A 73 11.60 12.28 9.18
C ILE A 73 10.71 11.39 10.05
N GLU A 74 9.96 11.96 11.01
CA GLU A 74 9.03 11.23 11.86
C GLU A 74 7.95 10.50 11.05
N LEU A 75 7.39 11.15 10.02
CA LEU A 75 6.43 10.49 9.14
C LEU A 75 7.06 9.33 8.36
N LYS A 76 8.27 9.51 7.80
CA LYS A 76 8.98 8.44 7.10
C LYS A 76 9.26 7.24 8.01
N ILE A 77 9.61 7.50 9.26
CA ILE A 77 9.79 6.47 10.28
C ILE A 77 8.46 5.79 10.61
N ALA A 78 7.37 6.54 10.74
CA ALA A 78 6.04 5.99 10.98
C ALA A 78 5.54 5.10 9.82
N ASP A 79 5.78 5.49 8.56
CA ASP A 79 5.46 4.64 7.40
C ASP A 79 6.34 3.38 7.43
N ALA A 80 7.65 3.49 7.67
CA ALA A 80 8.53 2.33 7.81
C ALA A 80 8.13 1.36 8.94
N ILE A 81 7.54 1.86 10.04
CA ILE A 81 7.11 1.06 11.19
C ILE A 81 5.71 0.46 10.99
N ASN A 82 4.79 1.17 10.31
CA ASN A 82 3.40 0.74 10.06
C ASN A 82 3.18 0.08 8.69
N ILE A 83 4.21 -0.08 7.88
CA ILE A 83 4.12 -0.97 6.72
C ILE A 83 4.12 -2.40 7.27
N ASN A 84 2.94 -3.04 7.19
CA ASN A 84 2.67 -4.46 7.44
C ASN A 84 3.55 -5.45 6.61
N ASP A 85 4.69 -5.01 6.07
CA ASP A 85 5.75 -5.85 5.51
C ASP A 85 6.77 -6.23 6.60
N ARG A 86 6.35 -6.33 7.88
CA ARG A 86 7.20 -7.00 8.87
C ARG A 86 7.34 -8.45 8.40
N LYS A 87 8.50 -8.77 7.82
CA LYS A 87 9.02 -10.13 7.81
C LYS A 87 9.03 -10.60 9.27
N ILE A 88 7.98 -11.30 9.68
CA ILE A 88 8.00 -12.14 10.87
C ILE A 88 9.14 -13.12 10.61
N ARG A 89 10.25 -12.92 11.34
CA ARG A 89 11.31 -13.91 11.47
C ARG A 89 10.83 -15.00 12.42
#